data_AF-A0A7W7MEI9-F1
#
_entry.id   AF-A0A7W7MEI9-F1
#
_cell.length_a   1.000
_cell.length_b   1.000
_cell.length_c   1.000
_cell.angle_alpha   90.00
_cell.angle_beta   90.00
_cell.angle_gamma   90.00
#
_symmetry.space_group_name_H-M   'P 1'
#
loop_
_entity.id
_entity.type
_entity.pdbx_description
1 polymer ?
#
loop_
_entity_poly.entity_id
_entity_poly.type
_entity_poly.pdbx_seq_one_letter_code
_entity_poly.pdbx_strand_id
1 'polypeptide(L)'
;MFALNPDLVERVECTPDTVVTLVDGTKYIVAESVPEFIDSVRHYRASLIAQASRLEPEPATSSSSALDSELEAKVLPMHRKER
;
A
#
# COMPACT_ATOMS: atom_id res chain seq x y z
N MET A 1 0.28 8.42 20.45
CA MET A 1 -0.06 7.07 19.95
C MET A 1 1.08 6.60 19.07
N PHE A 2 1.41 5.31 19.09
CA PHE A 2 2.49 4.72 18.31
C PHE A 2 1.88 3.74 17.30
N ALA A 3 2.43 3.66 16.08
CA ALA A 3 2.00 2.73 15.05
C ALA A 3 3.23 2.12 14.36
N LEU A 4 3.17 0.82 14.09
CA LEU A 4 4.22 0.08 13.41
C LEU A 4 3.85 -0.09 11.94
N ASN A 5 4.78 0.21 11.02
CA ASN A 5 4.57 -0.09 9.61
C ASN A 5 4.89 -1.58 9.35
N PRO A 6 3.90 -2.43 9.01
CA PRO A 6 4.14 -3.85 8.77
C PRO A 6 4.96 -4.12 7.50
N ASP A 7 5.03 -3.17 6.57
CA ASP A 7 5.80 -3.31 5.33
C ASP A 7 7.32 -3.12 5.54
N LEU A 8 7.72 -2.58 6.70
CA LEU A 8 9.12 -2.39 7.09
C LEU A 8 9.65 -3.49 8.02
N VAL A 9 8.84 -4.52 8.27
CA VAL A 9 9.24 -5.65 9.12
C VAL A 9 10.22 -6.52 8.34
N GLU A 10 11.41 -6.68 8.90
CA GLU A 10 12.43 -7.58 8.36
C GLU A 10 12.21 -9.02 8.84
N ARG A 11 11.99 -9.19 10.16
CA ARG A 11 11.86 -10.51 10.78
C ARG A 11 10.99 -10.47 12.03
N VAL A 12 10.31 -11.59 12.29
CA VAL A 12 9.53 -11.83 13.51
C VAL A 12 10.01 -13.15 14.12
N GLU A 13 10.35 -13.14 15.41
CA GLU A 13 10.89 -14.30 16.13
C GLU A 13 10.17 -14.48 17.47
N CYS A 14 10.13 -15.71 17.99
CA CYS A 14 9.60 -16.03 19.31
C CYS A 14 10.77 -16.26 20.28
N THR A 15 10.97 -15.35 21.24
CA THR A 15 12.03 -15.39 22.25
C THR A 15 11.63 -14.65 23.55
N PRO A 16 11.43 -15.37 24.67
CA PRO A 16 10.14 -16.02 25.02
C PRO A 16 8.85 -15.27 24.62
N ASP A 17 8.95 -13.98 24.33
CA ASP A 17 7.92 -13.12 23.76
C ASP A 17 8.10 -12.94 22.24
N THR A 18 7.14 -12.36 21.54
CA THR A 18 7.29 -12.10 20.09
C THR A 18 8.09 -10.82 19.86
N VAL A 19 9.23 -10.93 19.16
CA VAL A 19 10.09 -9.80 18.78
C VAL A 19 9.96 -9.51 17.30
N VAL A 20 9.60 -8.27 16.97
CA VAL A 20 9.57 -7.75 15.60
C VAL A 20 10.81 -6.90 15.37
N THR A 21 11.61 -7.27 14.37
CA THR A 21 12.78 -6.50 13.93
C THR A 21 12.44 -5.81 12.61
N LEU A 22 12.63 -4.49 12.55
CA LEU A 22 12.47 -3.69 11.34
C LEU A 22 13.75 -3.68 10.50
N VAL A 23 13.64 -3.29 9.24
CA VAL A 23 14.77 -3.19 8.28
C VAL A 23 15.87 -2.22 8.70
N ASP A 24 15.61 -1.32 9.64
CA ASP A 24 16.61 -0.41 10.23
C ASP A 24 17.31 -1.01 11.47
N GLY A 25 16.98 -2.24 11.84
CA GLY A 25 17.48 -2.94 13.02
C GLY A 25 16.73 -2.62 14.32
N THR A 26 15.74 -1.71 14.30
CA THR A 26 14.92 -1.40 15.47
C THR A 26 14.09 -2.62 15.88
N LYS A 27 13.98 -2.86 17.19
CA LYS A 27 13.27 -4.02 17.75
C LYS A 27 12.11 -3.61 18.63
N TYR A 28 10.98 -4.29 18.45
CA TYR A 28 9.79 -4.13 19.28
C TYR A 28 9.35 -5.49 19.82
N ILE A 29 8.91 -5.52 21.07
CA ILE A 29 8.24 -6.68 21.65
C ILE A 29 6.74 -6.43 21.54
N VAL A 30 6.01 -7.42 21.05
CA VAL A 30 4.55 -7.37 20.89
C VAL A 30 3.89 -8.47 21.71
N ALA A 31 2.62 -8.27 22.07
CA ALA A 31 1.87 -9.23 22.88
C ALA A 31 1.35 -10.41 22.04
N GLU A 32 1.12 -10.16 20.75
CA GLU A 32 0.64 -11.14 19.79
C GLU A 32 1.70 -12.20 19.52
N SER A 33 1.27 -13.44 19.37
CA SER A 33 2.15 -14.51 18.88
C SER A 33 2.53 -14.27 17.42
N VAL A 34 3.63 -14.88 16.97
CA VAL A 34 4.06 -14.84 15.55
C VAL A 34 2.91 -15.12 14.56
N PRO A 35 2.08 -16.18 14.71
CA PRO A 35 0.97 -16.42 13.78
C PRO A 35 -0.11 -15.34 13.84
N GLU A 36 -0.45 -14.81 15.02
CA GLU A 36 -1.41 -13.71 15.17
C GLU A 36 -0.91 -12.42 14.52
N PHE A 37 0.39 -12.13 14.66
CA PHE A 37 1.02 -11.00 14.00
C PHE A 37 0.93 -11.14 12.47
N ILE A 38 1.24 -12.31 11.93
CA ILE A 38 1.15 -12.58 10.48
C ILE A 38 -0.28 -12.40 9.98
N ASP A 39 -1.27 -12.92 10.71
CA ASP A 39 -2.68 -12.76 10.32
C ASP A 39 -3.11 -11.29 10.39
N SER A 40 -2.67 -10.55 11.40
CA SER A 40 -2.92 -9.11 11.53
C SER A 40 -2.36 -8.32 10.35
N VAL A 41 -1.12 -8.61 9.92
CA VAL A 41 -0.50 -8.00 8.72
C VAL A 41 -1.28 -8.35 7.46
N ARG A 42 -1.68 -9.62 7.30
CA ARG A 42 -2.49 -10.07 6.16
C ARG A 42 -3.84 -9.35 6.12
N HIS A 43 -4.50 -9.24 7.26
CA HIS A 43 -5.79 -8.56 7.38
C HIS A 43 -5.66 -7.07 7.03
N TYR A 44 -4.63 -6.40 7.55
CA TYR A 44 -4.34 -5.00 7.22
C TYR A 44 -4.17 -4.81 5.71
N ARG A 45 -3.30 -5.60 5.06
CA ARG A 45 -3.09 -5.51 3.60
C ARG A 45 -4.36 -5.81 2.81
N ALA A 46 -5.11 -6.84 3.19
CA ALA A 46 -6.38 -7.16 2.55
C ALA A 46 -7.41 -6.03 2.68
N SER A 47 -7.46 -5.37 3.84
CA SER A 47 -8.35 -4.24 4.08
C SER A 47 -8.02 -3.05 3.17
N LEU A 48 -6.74 -2.77 2.94
CA LEU A 48 -6.29 -1.71 2.04
C LEU A 48 -6.74 -1.99 0.60
N ILE A 49 -6.54 -3.21 0.11
CA ILE A 49 -6.95 -3.61 -1.25
C ILE A 49 -8.47 -3.50 -1.40
N ALA A 50 -9.23 -4.01 -0.43
CA ALA A 50 -10.68 -3.97 -0.44
C ALA A 50 -11.27 -2.55 -0.30
N GLN A 51 -10.51 -1.60 0.27
CA GLN A 51 -10.88 -0.19 0.30
C GLN A 51 -10.52 0.50 -1.01
N ALA A 52 -9.34 0.21 -1.56
CA ALA A 52 -8.89 0.77 -2.84
C ALA A 52 -9.84 0.40 -3.98
N SER A 53 -10.29 -0.86 -4.07
CA SER A 53 -11.24 -1.30 -5.10
C SER A 53 -12.62 -0.63 -5.02
N ARG A 54 -12.98 -0.08 -3.85
CA ARG A 54 -14.20 0.72 -3.68
C ARG A 54 -14.01 2.20 -4.02
N LEU A 55 -12.76 2.67 -4.02
CA LEU A 55 -12.43 4.04 -4.36
C LEU A 55 -12.23 4.24 -5.87
N GLU A 56 -12.02 3.15 -6.63
CA GLU A 56 -12.00 3.23 -8.09
C GLU A 56 -13.30 3.89 -8.57
N PRO A 57 -13.23 5.12 -9.14
CA PRO A 57 -14.39 5.70 -9.78
C PRO A 57 -14.81 4.76 -10.89
N GLU A 58 -16.12 4.62 -11.05
CA GLU A 58 -16.79 3.86 -12.10
C GLU A 58 -15.94 3.87 -13.38
N PRO A 59 -15.65 2.70 -13.99
CA PRO A 59 -14.79 2.65 -15.16
C PRO A 59 -15.36 3.65 -16.14
N ALA A 60 -14.57 4.67 -16.49
CA ALA A 60 -14.87 5.49 -17.65
C ALA A 60 -15.13 4.48 -18.76
N THR A 61 -16.40 4.36 -19.15
CA THR A 61 -16.82 3.48 -20.22
C THR A 61 -16.05 3.96 -21.43
N SER A 62 -14.89 3.36 -21.67
CA SER A 62 -14.19 3.42 -22.94
C SER A 62 -15.05 2.58 -23.86
N SER A 63 -16.06 3.25 -24.40
CA SER A 63 -16.81 2.84 -25.56
C SER A 63 -15.83 2.58 -26.69
N SER A 64 -15.30 1.35 -26.73
CA SER A 64 -14.65 0.79 -27.91
C SER A 64 -15.75 0.44 -28.90
N SER A 65 -16.32 1.47 -29.54
CA SER A 65 -17.04 1.32 -30.78
C SER A 65 -16.55 2.39 -31.73
N ALA A 66 -15.68 1.95 -32.65
CA ALA A 66 -15.42 2.50 -33.97
C ALA A 66 -15.55 4.02 -34.12
N LEU A 67 -14.41 4.71 -34.28
CA LEU A 67 -14.07 5.36 -35.55
C LEU A 67 -12.62 5.88 -35.47
N ASP A 68 -11.89 5.59 -36.54
CA ASP A 68 -10.69 6.27 -36.99
C ASP A 68 -10.84 7.81 -36.88
N SER A 69 -10.03 8.48 -36.05
CA SER A 69 -9.51 9.84 -36.30
C SER A 69 -8.70 10.39 -35.11
N GLU A 70 -7.42 10.66 -35.38
CA GLU A 70 -6.51 11.63 -34.74
C GLU A 70 -6.23 11.54 -33.22
N LEU A 71 -5.00 11.10 -32.92
CA LEU A 71 -4.30 11.30 -31.65
C LEU A 71 -4.11 12.81 -31.35
N GLU A 72 -5.10 13.48 -30.79
CA GLU A 72 -4.86 14.72 -30.03
C GLU A 72 -4.39 14.37 -28.62
N ALA A 73 -3.08 14.14 -28.49
CA ALA A 73 -2.43 14.14 -27.19
C ALA A 73 -2.60 15.54 -26.55
N LYS A 74 -3.44 15.64 -25.53
CA LYS A 74 -3.68 16.90 -24.80
C LYS A 74 -2.46 17.24 -23.94
N VAL A 75 -1.53 18.01 -24.50
CA VAL A 75 -0.34 18.52 -23.81
C VAL A 75 -0.74 19.60 -22.81
N LEU A 76 -0.45 19.40 -21.52
CA LEU A 76 -0.61 20.41 -20.48
C LEU A 76 0.68 21.25 -20.35
N PRO A 77 0.60 22.59 -20.29
CA PRO A 77 1.78 23.43 -20.16
C PRO A 77 2.44 23.22 -18.78
N MET A 78 3.74 22.89 -18.80
CA MET A 78 4.54 22.77 -17.58
C MET A 78 4.99 24.16 -17.14
N HIS A 79 4.42 24.67 -16.04
CA HIS A 79 4.87 25.94 -15.46
C HIS A 79 6.31 25.79 -14.93
N ARG A 80 7.28 26.30 -15.69
CA ARG A 80 8.65 26.50 -15.19
C ARG A 80 8.62 27.66 -14.21
N LYS A 81 8.80 27.37 -12.93
CA LYS A 81 8.96 28.39 -11.89
C LYS A 81 10.36 29.00 -12.05
N GLU A 82 10.45 30.22 -12.57
CA GLU A 82 11.70 30.99 -12.61
C GLU A 82 11.95 31.66 -11.25
N ARG A 83 13.08 31.31 -10.62
CA ARG A 83 14.18 32.21 -10.25
C ARG A 83 15.32 31.42 -9.63
#